data_AF-Q2AZY5-F1
#
_entry.id   AF-Q2AZY5-F1
#
_cell.length_a   1.000
_cell.length_b   1.000
_cell.length_c   1.000
_cell.angle_alpha   90.00
_cell.angle_beta   90.00
_cell.angle_gamma   90.00
#
_symmetry.space_group_name_H-M   'P 1'
#
loop_
_entity.id
_entity.type
_entity.pdbx_description
1 polymer ?
#
loop_
_entity_poly.entity_id
_entity_poly.type
_entity_poly.pdbx_seq_one_letter_code
_entity_poly.pdbx_strand_id
1 'polypeptide(L)' 'MNDLLETILVCVSSPQHAETLIQRGKLLADAFKGKCYVLSVLPGQEKDLEFNQIQTKMLFESLAEKYGLPAIQKY' A
#
# COMPACT_ATOMS: atom_id res chain seq x y z
N MET A 1 0.42 3.47 -28.66
CA MET A 1 1.12 2.35 -28.00
C MET A 1 0.46 2.18 -26.64
N ASN A 2 -0.23 1.06 -26.42
CA ASN A 2 -0.62 0.64 -25.07
C ASN A 2 0.61 -0.03 -24.46
N ASP A 3 1.52 0.75 -23.91
CA ASP A 3 2.58 0.21 -23.07
C ASP A 3 1.91 -0.28 -21.78
N LEU A 4 1.78 -1.60 -21.64
CA LEU A 4 1.36 -2.25 -20.41
C LEU A 4 2.51 -2.10 -19.40
N LEU A 5 2.63 -0.90 -18.82
CA LEU A 5 3.58 -0.63 -17.74
C LEU A 5 3.38 -1.67 -16.64
N GLU A 6 4.45 -2.36 -16.27
CA GLU A 6 4.48 -3.35 -15.21
C GLU A 6 3.90 -2.72 -13.94
N THR A 7 3.03 -3.46 -13.26
CA THR A 7 2.37 -2.96 -12.05
C THR A 7 2.85 -3.76 -10.86
N ILE A 8 3.46 -3.07 -9.90
CA ILE A 8 3.84 -3.61 -8.61
C ILE A 8 2.73 -3.31 -7.60
N LEU A 9 2.24 -4.36 -6.95
CA LEU A 9 1.28 -4.26 -5.85
C LEU A 9 1.97 -4.63 -4.55
N VAL A 10 2.11 -3.67 -3.64
CA VAL A 10 2.72 -3.89 -2.33
C VAL A 10 1.63 -4.17 -1.30
N CYS A 11 1.51 -5.43 -0.89
CA CYS A 11 0.56 -5.82 0.15
C CYS A 11 1.17 -5.57 1.54
N VAL A 12 0.48 -4.79 2.37
CA VAL A 12 0.86 -4.50 3.76
C VAL A 12 -0.24 -4.92 4.73
N SER A 13 0.17 -5.63 5.77
CA SER A 13 -0.71 -6.08 6.87
C SER A 13 -0.09 -5.84 8.26
N SER A 14 1.23 -5.63 8.32
CA SER A 14 1.99 -5.44 9.55
C SER A 14 2.58 -4.02 9.62
N PRO A 15 2.18 -3.18 10.59
CA PRO A 15 2.76 -1.85 10.85
C PRO A 15 4.29 -1.82 10.87
N GLN A 16 4.91 -2.78 11.56
CA GLN A 16 6.35 -2.82 11.80
C GLN A 16 7.21 -2.90 10.53
N HIS A 17 6.70 -3.49 9.46
CA HIS A 17 7.47 -3.77 8.24
C HIS A 17 6.93 -3.04 7.01
N ALA A 18 5.79 -2.34 7.14
CA ALA A 18 5.09 -1.73 6.03
C ALA A 18 5.96 -0.72 5.29
N GLU A 19 6.67 0.14 6.00
CA GLU A 19 7.53 1.17 5.38
C GLU A 19 8.64 0.55 4.52
N THR A 20 9.34 -0.45 5.05
CA THR A 20 10.40 -1.14 4.30
C THR A 20 9.85 -1.84 3.06
N LEU A 21 8.66 -2.45 3.15
CA LEU A 21 8.02 -3.09 2.00
C LEU A 21 7.60 -2.07 0.94
N ILE A 22 6.99 -0.96 1.35
CA ILE A 22 6.55 0.12 0.46
C ILE A 22 7.75 0.73 -0.26
N GLN A 23 8.84 1.03 0.47
CA GLN A 23 10.07 1.53 -0.12
C GLN A 23 10.64 0.57 -1.17
N ARG A 24 10.72 -0.72 -0.85
CA ARG A 24 11.26 -1.74 -1.78
C ARG A 24 10.38 -1.89 -3.01
N GLY A 25 9.06 -1.90 -2.86
CA GLY A 25 8.14 -1.97 -3.99
C GLY A 25 8.23 -0.75 -4.90
N LYS A 26 8.42 0.45 -4.33
CA LYS A 26 8.70 1.66 -5.11
C LYS A 26 9.99 1.53 -5.92
N LEU A 27 11.09 1.10 -5.29
CA LEU A 27 12.36 0.92 -5.99
C LEU A 27 12.25 -0.07 -7.15
N LEU A 28 11.47 -1.15 -6.97
CA LEU A 28 11.20 -2.12 -8.03
C LEU A 28 10.38 -1.48 -9.18
N ALA A 29 9.29 -0.79 -8.86
CA ALA A 29 8.48 -0.14 -9.89
C ALA A 29 9.27 0.91 -10.67
N ASP A 30 10.08 1.72 -9.98
CA ASP A 30 10.95 2.72 -10.62
C ASP A 30 11.96 2.04 -11.57
N ALA A 31 12.52 0.89 -11.18
CA ALA A 31 13.44 0.10 -12.03
C ALA A 31 12.78 -0.46 -13.30
N PHE A 32 11.52 -0.88 -13.20
CA PHE A 32 10.73 -1.34 -14.35
C PHE A 32 10.10 -0.19 -15.15
N LYS A 33 10.27 1.08 -14.71
CA LYS A 33 9.49 2.23 -15.22
C LYS A 33 7.97 1.97 -15.13
N GLY A 34 7.57 1.18 -14.16
CA GLY A 34 6.22 0.69 -13.94
C GLY A 34 5.39 1.56 -13.00
N LYS A 35 4.21 1.08 -12.65
CA LYS A 35 3.33 1.66 -11.63
C LYS A 35 3.48 0.92 -10.31
N CYS A 36 3.24 1.60 -9.19
CA CYS A 36 3.25 1.00 -7.86
C CYS A 36 2.02 1.41 -7.07
N TYR A 37 1.42 0.46 -6.35
CA TYR A 37 0.26 0.66 -5.50
C TYR A 37 0.49 -0.01 -4.15
N VAL A 38 -0.03 0.58 -3.09
CA VAL A 38 -0.02 -0.03 -1.74
C VAL A 38 -1.41 -0.60 -1.46
N LEU A 39 -1.50 -1.89 -1.18
CA LEU A 39 -2.74 -2.57 -0.80
C LEU A 39 -2.70 -2.93 0.68
N SER A 40 -3.71 -2.52 1.42
CA SER A 40 -4.01 -3.06 2.74
C SER A 40 -5.39 -3.73 2.74
N VAL A 41 -5.47 -4.88 3.42
CA VAL A 41 -6.72 -5.61 3.64
C VAL A 41 -6.92 -5.69 5.14
N LEU A 42 -8.04 -5.15 5.61
CA LEU A 42 -8.41 -5.20 7.02
C LEU A 42 -9.51 -6.24 7.20
N PRO A 43 -9.46 -7.07 8.26
CA PRO A 43 -10.54 -8.02 8.53
C PRO A 43 -11.77 -7.26 9.07
N GLY A 44 -12.94 -7.52 8.47
CA GLY A 44 -14.22 -6.97 8.92
C GLY A 44 -14.78 -5.86 8.02
N GLN A 45 -16.02 -5.44 8.27
CA GLN A 45 -16.60 -4.30 7.57
C GLN A 45 -16.03 -2.99 8.11
N GLU A 46 -15.96 -1.96 7.27
CA GLU A 46 -15.40 -0.64 7.65
C GLU A 46 -16.07 -0.04 8.91
N LYS A 47 -17.35 -0.37 9.14
CA LYS A 47 -18.13 0.10 10.31
C LYS A 47 -17.78 -0.59 11.62
N ASP A 48 -17.12 -1.74 11.55
CA ASP A 48 -16.80 -2.59 12.71
C ASP A 48 -15.31 -2.55 13.05
N LEU A 49 -14.54 -1.64 12.43
CA LEU A 49 -13.10 -1.56 12.67
C LEU A 49 -12.80 -1.11 14.09
N GLU A 50 -11.99 -1.90 14.79
CA GLU A 50 -11.48 -1.53 16.10
C GLU A 50 -10.48 -0.37 15.98
N PHE A 51 -10.28 0.37 17.07
CA PHE A 51 -9.37 1.52 17.11
C PHE A 51 -7.96 1.21 16.59
N ASN A 52 -7.42 0.04 16.94
CA ASN A 52 -6.11 -0.42 16.47
C ASN A 52 -6.07 -0.62 14.94
N GLN A 53 -7.18 -1.07 14.35
CA GLN A 53 -7.28 -1.26 12.90
C GLN A 53 -7.40 0.07 12.17
N ILE A 54 -8.10 1.05 12.75
CA ILE A 54 -8.16 2.44 12.24
C ILE A 54 -6.76 3.08 12.26
N GLN A 55 -6.02 2.95 13.37
CA GLN A 55 -4.66 3.46 13.45
C GLN A 55 -3.73 2.80 12.42
N THR A 56 -3.86 1.49 12.26
CA THR A 56 -3.09 0.72 11.27
C THR A 56 -3.43 1.17 9.85
N LYS A 57 -4.70 1.42 9.55
CA LYS A 57 -5.17 1.99 8.27
C LYS A 57 -4.50 3.34 8.00
N MET A 58 -4.62 4.28 8.94
CA MET A 58 -4.05 5.64 8.82
C MET A 58 -2.53 5.60 8.64
N LEU A 59 -1.84 4.67 9.33
CA LEU A 59 -0.41 4.46 9.15
C LEU A 59 -0.07 4.06 7.71
N PHE A 60 -0.79 3.09 7.15
CA PHE A 60 -0.54 2.63 5.78
C PHE A 60 -0.85 3.71 4.73
N GLU A 61 -1.91 4.49 4.92
CA GLU A 61 -2.23 5.65 4.07
C GLU A 61 -1.11 6.69 4.12
N SER A 62 -0.66 7.07 5.32
CA SER A 62 0.42 8.03 5.52
C SER A 62 1.74 7.56 4.90
N LEU A 63 2.05 6.27 5.02
CA LEU A 63 3.23 5.69 4.38
C LEU A 63 3.10 5.70 2.85
N ALA A 64 1.95 5.34 2.29
CA ALA A 64 1.75 5.41 0.83
C ALA A 64 1.93 6.84 0.30
N GLU A 65 1.34 7.82 0.98
CA GLU A 65 1.48 9.25 0.66
C GLU A 65 2.93 9.73 0.74
N LYS A 66 3.66 9.35 1.81
CA LYS A 66 5.09 9.66 1.98
C LYS A 66 5.95 9.25 0.77
N TYR A 67 5.62 8.13 0.13
CA TYR A 67 6.33 7.64 -1.05
C TYR A 67 5.68 8.03 -2.39
N GLY A 68 4.63 8.85 -2.36
CA GLY A 68 3.91 9.29 -3.55
C GLY A 68 3.16 8.16 -4.27
N LEU A 69 2.70 7.16 -3.52
CA LEU A 69 2.03 5.98 -4.06
C LEU A 69 0.53 6.00 -3.75
N PRO A 70 -0.34 5.59 -4.70
CA PRO A 70 -1.76 5.42 -4.42
C PRO A 70 -2.00 4.25 -3.45
N ALA A 71 -2.82 4.49 -2.44
CA ALA A 71 -3.33 3.45 -1.55
C ALA A 71 -4.62 2.84 -2.13
N ILE A 72 -4.68 1.51 -2.15
CA ILE A 72 -5.86 0.71 -2.48
C ILE A 72 -6.30 0.03 -1.19
N GLN A 73 -7.58 0.15 -0.87
CA GLN A 73 -8.16 -0.44 0.34
C GLN A 73 -9.27 -1.38 -0.05
N LYS A 74 -9.30 -2.55 0.61
CA LYS A 74 -10.37 -3.52 0.44
C LYS A 74 -10.84 -4.03 1.81
N TYR A 75 -12.16 -4.06 1.96
CA TYR A 75 -12.91 -4.60 3.10
C TYR A 75 -13.54 -5.94 2.70
#